data_AF-A0AA45HJ06-F1
#
_entry.id   AF-A0AA45HJ06-F1
#
_cell.length_a   1.000
_cell.length_b   1.000
_cell.length_c   1.000
_cell.angle_alpha   90.00
_cell.angle_beta   90.00
_cell.angle_gamma   90.00
#
_symmetry.space_group_name_H-M   'P 1'
#
loop_
_entity.id
_entity.type
_entity.pdbx_description
1 polymer ?
#
loop_
_entity_poly.entity_id
_entity_poly.type
_entity_poly.pdbx_seq_one_letter_code
_entity_poly.pdbx_strand_id
1 'polypeptide(L)'
;MLESVFELFIISLIILTVLATFARTVFVLNQNINEMIERNLMINSMIIIINTVEFELGDITTTYKDSIRCNYGHEWKYLSIEYSAYYDKIYRKKRNMYDIGKTYIGNNVTDFIYDNNILQIEFHNEYRLILNKYREENNGK
;
A
#
# COMPACT_ATOMS: atom_id res chain seq x y z
N MET A 1 15.16 -51.63 33.10
CA MET A 1 15.00 -50.28 33.68
C MET A 1 15.87 -49.25 32.97
N LEU A 2 17.20 -49.43 32.89
CA LEU A 2 18.08 -48.46 32.22
C LEU A 2 17.75 -48.30 30.71
N GLU A 3 17.54 -49.40 29.98
CA GLU A 3 17.16 -49.38 28.57
C GLU A 3 15.86 -48.61 28.32
N SER A 4 14.82 -48.86 29.11
CA SER A 4 13.53 -48.16 29.00
C SER A 4 13.65 -46.65 29.27
N VAL A 5 14.57 -46.23 30.14
CA VAL A 5 14.86 -44.81 30.39
C VAL A 5 15.58 -44.19 29.19
N PHE A 6 16.52 -44.91 28.56
CA PHE A 6 17.19 -44.46 27.35
C PHE A 6 16.23 -44.35 26.16
N GLU A 7 15.31 -45.30 25.98
CA GLU A 7 14.27 -45.21 24.95
C GLU A 7 13.37 -43.99 25.14
N LEU A 8 12.90 -43.75 26.36
CA LEU A 8 12.09 -42.56 26.69
C LEU A 8 12.87 -41.26 26.45
N PHE A 9 14.17 -41.24 26.75
CA PHE A 9 15.03 -40.09 26.49
C PHE A 9 15.16 -39.81 24.97
N ILE A 10 15.41 -40.85 24.17
CA ILE A 10 15.51 -40.72 22.71
C ILE A 10 14.18 -40.27 22.10
N ILE A 11 13.06 -40.84 22.53
CA ILE A 11 11.72 -40.44 22.09
C ILE A 11 11.46 -38.96 22.42
N SER A 12 11.84 -38.53 23.61
CA SER A 12 11.70 -37.13 24.04
C SER A 12 12.52 -36.17 23.18
N LEU A 13 13.77 -36.55 22.82
CA LEU A 13 14.60 -35.75 21.91
C LEU A 13 14.00 -35.66 20.50
N ILE A 14 13.45 -36.76 19.98
CA ILE A 14 12.78 -36.78 18.68
C ILE A 14 11.56 -35.85 18.71
N ILE A 15 10.71 -35.97 19.73
CA ILE A 15 9.53 -35.12 19.89
C ILE A 15 9.95 -33.64 19.98
N LEU A 16 10.97 -33.31 20.76
CA LEU A 16 11.47 -31.94 20.89
C LEU A 16 11.96 -31.40 19.54
N THR A 17 12.67 -32.22 18.77
CA THR A 17 13.18 -31.84 17.44
C THR A 17 12.04 -31.59 16.46
N VAL A 18 11.01 -32.45 16.47
CA VAL A 18 9.81 -32.29 15.64
C VAL A 18 9.06 -31.00 16.03
N LEU A 19 8.87 -30.75 17.32
CA LEU A 19 8.21 -29.54 17.81
C LEU A 19 8.99 -28.27 17.46
N ALA A 20 10.32 -28.28 17.60
CA ALA A 20 11.17 -27.15 17.22
C ALA A 20 11.08 -26.87 15.71
N THR A 21 11.08 -27.93 14.89
CA THR A 21 10.93 -27.81 13.44
C THR A 21 9.56 -27.26 13.08
N PHE A 22 8.50 -27.77 13.71
CA PHE A 22 7.14 -27.29 13.49
C PHE A 22 6.99 -25.81 13.87
N ALA A 23 7.49 -25.41 15.04
CA ALA A 23 7.46 -24.01 15.48
C ALA A 23 8.19 -23.09 14.49
N ARG A 24 9.35 -23.52 13.99
CA ARG A 24 10.10 -22.78 12.97
C ARG A 24 9.32 -22.65 11.67
N THR A 25 8.68 -23.72 11.20
CA THR A 25 7.86 -23.70 9.99
C THR A 25 6.67 -22.75 10.14
N VAL A 26 5.96 -22.79 11.26
CA VAL A 26 4.85 -21.87 11.55
C VAL A 26 5.32 -20.42 11.57
N PHE A 27 6.47 -20.14 12.17
CA PHE A 27 7.06 -18.81 12.18
C PHE A 27 7.36 -18.29 10.77
N VAL A 28 8.01 -19.10 9.93
CA VAL A 28 8.32 -18.74 8.53
C VAL A 28 7.05 -18.55 7.71
N LEU A 29 6.06 -19.43 7.87
CA LEU A 29 4.76 -19.30 7.19
C LEU A 29 4.08 -17.98 7.57
N ASN A 30 4.07 -17.62 8.85
CA ASN A 30 3.49 -16.36 9.30
C ASN A 30 4.21 -15.14 8.70
N GLN A 31 5.55 -15.17 8.63
CA GLN A 31 6.31 -14.10 7.97
C GLN A 31 5.95 -13.97 6.49
N ASN A 32 5.91 -15.09 5.76
CA ASN A 32 5.58 -15.10 4.33
C ASN A 32 4.15 -14.62 4.07
N ILE A 33 3.17 -15.01 4.89
CA ILE A 33 1.78 -14.57 4.77
C ILE A 33 1.70 -13.05 4.96
N ASN A 34 2.38 -12.51 5.98
CA ASN A 34 2.40 -11.06 6.20
C ASN A 34 3.03 -10.32 5.02
N GLU A 35 4.13 -10.84 4.48
CA GLU A 35 4.76 -10.26 3.28
C GLU A 35 3.83 -10.30 2.06
N MET A 36 3.11 -11.41 1.85
CA MET A 36 2.14 -11.52 0.76
C MET A 36 0.96 -10.55 0.92
N ILE A 37 0.47 -10.36 2.15
CA ILE A 37 -0.59 -9.38 2.43
C ILE A 37 -0.11 -7.97 2.13
N GLU A 38 1.08 -7.60 2.62
CA GLU A 38 1.69 -6.30 2.37
C GLU A 38 1.92 -6.04 0.87
N ARG A 39 2.48 -7.01 0.14
CA ARG A 39 2.65 -6.91 -1.32
C ARG A 39 1.32 -6.75 -2.05
N ASN A 40 0.28 -7.50 -1.68
CA ASN A 40 -1.04 -7.38 -2.30
C ASN A 40 -1.69 -6.03 -2.01
N LEU A 41 -1.61 -5.55 -0.77
CA LEU A 41 -2.09 -4.21 -0.41
C LEU A 41 -1.36 -3.14 -1.23
N MET A 42 -0.04 -3.24 -1.36
CA MET A 42 0.75 -2.33 -2.17
C MET A 42 0.36 -2.35 -3.66
N ILE A 43 0.29 -3.54 -4.29
CA ILE A 43 -0.08 -3.65 -5.72
C ILE A 43 -1.47 -3.07 -5.97
N ASN A 44 -2.43 -3.40 -5.10
CA ASN A 44 -3.79 -2.84 -5.19
C ASN A 44 -3.80 -1.32 -5.01
N SER A 45 -2.97 -0.79 -4.08
CA SER A 45 -2.80 0.65 -3.88
C SER A 45 -2.33 1.31 -5.17
N MET A 46 -1.27 0.77 -5.80
CA MET A 46 -0.71 1.31 -7.03
C MET A 46 -1.74 1.33 -8.16
N ILE A 47 -2.48 0.23 -8.37
CA ILE A 47 -3.53 0.16 -9.39
C ILE A 47 -4.62 1.20 -9.16
N ILE A 48 -5.08 1.37 -7.91
CA ILE A 48 -6.10 2.38 -7.58
C ILE A 48 -5.56 3.79 -7.82
N ILE A 49 -4.30 4.05 -7.47
CA ILE A 49 -3.65 5.34 -7.67
C ILE A 49 -3.53 5.66 -9.17
N ILE A 50 -3.03 4.72 -9.97
CA ILE A 50 -2.92 4.85 -11.43
C ILE A 50 -4.29 5.14 -12.03
N ASN A 51 -5.29 4.31 -11.74
CA ASN A 51 -6.64 4.47 -12.27
C ASN A 51 -7.28 5.81 -11.87
N THR A 52 -7.06 6.22 -10.60
CA THR A 52 -7.53 7.51 -10.10
C THR A 52 -6.89 8.62 -10.92
N VAL A 53 -5.56 8.61 -11.08
CA VAL A 53 -4.79 9.66 -11.78
C VAL A 53 -5.08 9.71 -13.29
N GLU A 54 -5.13 8.57 -13.97
CA GLU A 54 -5.31 8.51 -15.43
C GLU A 54 -6.72 8.84 -15.88
N PHE A 55 -7.75 8.32 -15.20
CA PHE A 55 -9.12 8.39 -15.69
C PHE A 55 -9.98 9.46 -14.99
N GLU A 56 -9.64 9.83 -13.76
CA GLU A 56 -10.54 10.64 -12.91
C GLU A 56 -9.99 12.04 -12.58
N LEU A 57 -8.70 12.34 -12.83
CA LEU A 57 -8.05 13.62 -12.51
C LEU A 57 -7.80 14.47 -13.79
N GLY A 58 -8.87 14.99 -14.39
CA GLY A 58 -8.80 15.85 -15.59
C GLY A 58 -8.01 17.15 -15.39
N ASP A 59 -8.18 17.83 -14.26
CA ASP A 59 -7.44 19.05 -13.88
C ASP A 59 -6.90 18.95 -12.44
N ILE A 60 -5.58 18.77 -12.32
CA ILE A 60 -4.89 18.64 -11.04
C ILE A 60 -4.62 20.05 -10.50
N THR A 61 -5.47 20.51 -9.58
CA THR A 61 -5.18 21.70 -8.78
C THR A 61 -4.55 21.26 -7.47
N THR A 62 -3.24 21.36 -7.38
CA THR A 62 -2.47 21.14 -6.15
C THR A 62 -3.09 21.86 -4.97
N THR A 63 -3.14 21.18 -3.82
CA THR A 63 -3.08 21.91 -2.54
C THR A 63 -2.65 21.00 -1.39
N TYR A 64 -1.60 21.47 -0.71
CA TYR A 64 -0.94 20.96 0.50
C TYR A 64 0.10 19.86 0.32
N LYS A 65 1.20 20.00 1.08
CA LYS A 65 2.38 19.12 1.12
C LYS A 65 2.06 17.61 1.18
N ASP A 66 0.88 17.24 1.69
CA ASP A 66 0.51 15.85 1.95
C ASP A 66 -0.74 15.39 1.16
N SER A 67 -1.25 16.18 0.19
CA SER A 67 -2.42 15.75 -0.58
C SER A 67 -2.43 16.25 -2.02
N ILE A 68 -2.80 15.37 -2.94
CA ILE A 68 -3.06 15.72 -4.34
C ILE A 68 -4.55 15.71 -4.54
N ARG A 69 -5.12 16.87 -4.81
CA ARG A 69 -6.54 17.04 -5.11
C ARG A 69 -6.71 17.33 -6.57
N CYS A 70 -7.70 16.70 -7.20
CA CYS A 70 -8.13 17.10 -8.52
C CYS A 70 -9.63 17.26 -8.51
N ASN A 71 -10.07 18.38 -9.06
CA ASN A 71 -11.48 18.63 -9.20
C ASN A 71 -11.97 17.79 -10.39
N TYR A 72 -13.05 17.05 -10.21
CA TYR A 72 -13.70 16.39 -11.34
C TYR A 72 -15.10 17.00 -11.48
N GLY A 73 -15.28 17.78 -12.54
CA GLY A 73 -16.54 18.44 -12.88
C GLY A 73 -16.73 19.84 -12.26
N HIS A 74 -17.93 20.39 -12.45
CA HIS A 74 -18.39 21.66 -11.86
C HIS A 74 -19.04 21.41 -10.48
N GLU A 75 -18.88 22.38 -9.56
CA GLU A 75 -19.53 22.45 -8.24
C GLU A 75 -18.99 21.52 -7.14
N TRP A 76 -17.84 21.88 -6.54
CA TRP A 76 -17.34 21.33 -5.26
C TRP A 76 -17.15 19.80 -5.20
N LYS A 77 -17.19 19.13 -6.35
CA LYS A 77 -16.90 17.70 -6.50
C LYS A 77 -15.42 17.53 -6.76
N TYR A 78 -14.74 16.83 -5.86
CA TYR A 78 -13.34 16.48 -6.06
C TYR A 78 -13.06 15.04 -5.68
N LEU A 79 -12.05 14.52 -6.35
CA LEU A 79 -11.43 13.27 -6.03
C LEU A 79 -9.97 13.56 -5.74
N SER A 80 -9.46 13.01 -4.65
CA SER A 80 -8.11 13.29 -4.22
C SER A 80 -7.44 12.06 -3.67
N ILE A 81 -6.15 11.97 -3.90
CA ILE A 81 -5.25 11.06 -3.22
C ILE A 81 -4.64 11.86 -2.06
N GLU A 82 -4.96 11.45 -0.85
CA GLU A 82 -4.45 12.08 0.37
C GLU A 82 -3.48 11.14 1.06
N TYR A 83 -2.28 11.63 1.31
CA TYR A 83 -1.31 11.00 2.17
C TYR A 83 -1.45 11.54 3.60
N SER A 84 -1.28 10.66 4.58
CA SER A 84 -1.25 11.01 5.99
C SER A 84 0.11 10.64 6.55
N ALA A 85 1.01 11.61 6.63
CA ALA A 85 2.37 11.44 7.16
C ALA A 85 2.41 10.95 8.62
N TYR A 86 1.36 11.22 9.40
CA TYR A 86 1.29 10.71 10.78
C TYR A 86 1.04 9.20 10.86
N TYR A 87 0.36 8.63 9.86
CA TYR A 87 -0.01 7.20 9.85
C TYR A 87 0.70 6.39 8.77
N ASP A 88 1.49 7.04 7.92
CA ASP A 88 2.08 6.48 6.69
C ASP A 88 1.04 5.82 5.77
N LYS A 89 -0.14 6.46 5.63
CA LYS A 89 -1.29 5.92 4.89
C LYS A 89 -1.73 6.81 3.75
N ILE A 90 -2.15 6.19 2.66
CA ILE A 90 -2.82 6.85 1.55
C ILE A 90 -4.30 6.50 1.54
N TYR A 91 -5.10 7.51 1.22
CA TYR A 91 -6.53 7.42 1.09
C TYR A 91 -7.00 7.99 -0.23
N ARG A 92 -7.99 7.33 -0.83
CA ARG A 92 -8.83 7.93 -1.86
C ARG A 92 -9.96 8.69 -1.18
N LYS A 93 -9.99 9.99 -1.34
CA LYS A 93 -11.04 10.87 -0.85
C LYS A 93 -11.94 11.27 -2.00
N LYS A 94 -13.24 11.13 -1.80
CA LYS A 94 -14.28 11.61 -2.70
C LYS A 94 -15.13 12.59 -1.92
N ARG A 95 -15.26 13.81 -2.42
CA ARG A 95 -16.17 14.80 -1.84
C ARG A 95 -17.14 15.28 -2.89
N ASN A 96 -18.39 15.35 -2.51
CA ASN A 96 -19.45 16.06 -3.21
C ASN A 96 -20.01 17.15 -2.28
N MET A 97 -20.92 17.98 -2.79
CA MET A 97 -21.56 19.07 -2.02
C MET A 97 -22.22 18.59 -0.71
N TYR A 98 -22.65 17.33 -0.64
CA TYR A 98 -23.42 16.77 0.48
C TYR A 98 -22.74 15.64 1.23
N ASP A 99 -21.59 15.13 0.76
CA ASP A 99 -20.96 13.93 1.34
C ASP A 99 -19.44 13.94 1.18
N ILE A 100 -18.75 13.39 2.17
CA ILE A 100 -17.29 13.22 2.22
C ILE A 100 -17.00 11.74 2.50
N GLY A 101 -16.62 11.01 1.46
CA GLY A 101 -16.11 9.64 1.56
C GLY A 101 -14.59 9.61 1.63
N LYS A 102 -14.03 8.79 2.52
CA LYS A 102 -12.60 8.49 2.61
C LYS A 102 -12.42 6.96 2.62
N THR A 103 -11.76 6.44 1.60
CA THR A 103 -11.44 5.01 1.47
C THR A 103 -9.95 4.83 1.70
N TYR A 104 -9.59 3.94 2.62
CA TYR A 104 -8.20 3.50 2.79
C TYR A 104 -7.77 2.72 1.57
N ILE A 105 -6.65 3.11 0.96
CA ILE A 105 -6.13 2.42 -0.23
C ILE A 105 -4.78 1.76 0.00
N GLY A 106 -3.92 2.32 0.87
CA GLY A 106 -2.60 1.76 1.14
C GLY A 106 -1.92 2.33 2.39
N ASN A 107 -0.88 1.63 2.86
CA ASN A 107 -0.03 1.97 4.00
C ASN A 107 1.46 1.88 3.62
N ASN A 108 2.32 2.17 4.61
CA ASN A 108 3.78 2.08 4.53
C ASN A 108 4.36 2.97 3.43
N VAL A 109 3.76 4.15 3.27
CA VAL A 109 4.20 5.15 2.31
C VAL A 109 5.27 6.00 2.98
N THR A 110 6.48 5.93 2.43
CA THR A 110 7.68 6.55 3.02
C THR A 110 8.00 7.89 2.38
N ASP A 111 7.52 8.13 1.17
CA ASP A 111 7.64 9.40 0.48
C ASP A 111 6.41 9.65 -0.40
N PHE A 112 5.95 10.89 -0.43
CA PHE A 112 4.81 11.32 -1.24
C PHE A 112 5.07 12.75 -1.73
N ILE A 113 5.36 12.87 -3.03
CA ILE A 113 5.74 14.13 -3.65
C ILE A 113 4.84 14.37 -4.85
N TYR A 114 4.35 15.59 -4.96
CA TYR A 114 3.76 16.08 -6.21
C TYR A 114 4.39 17.39 -6.59
N ASP A 115 5.18 17.37 -7.66
CA ASP A 115 5.87 18.55 -8.19
C ASP A 115 5.84 18.55 -9.71
N ASN A 116 5.65 19.71 -10.33
CA ASN A 116 5.69 19.90 -11.79
C ASN A 116 4.87 18.86 -12.61
N ASN A 117 3.67 18.50 -12.12
CA ASN A 117 2.79 17.47 -12.71
C ASN A 117 3.29 16.02 -12.62
N ILE A 118 4.32 15.78 -11.81
CA ILE A 118 4.85 14.45 -11.50
C ILE A 118 4.41 14.08 -10.10
N LEU A 119 3.68 12.97 -9.99
CA LEU A 119 3.38 12.30 -8.73
C LEU A 119 4.40 11.21 -8.48
N GLN A 120 5.13 11.31 -7.39
CA GLN A 120 6.02 10.28 -6.88
C GLN A 120 5.49 9.75 -5.54
N ILE A 121 5.39 8.44 -5.42
CA ILE A 121 5.00 7.75 -4.19
C ILE A 121 5.97 6.61 -3.96
N GLU A 122 6.54 6.54 -2.76
CA GLU A 122 7.41 5.45 -2.36
C GLU A 122 6.72 4.59 -1.29
N PHE A 123 6.73 3.28 -1.50
CA PHE A 123 6.20 2.27 -0.61
C PHE A 123 7.35 1.45 -0.04
N HIS A 124 7.35 1.27 1.28
CA HIS A 124 8.26 0.39 2.03
C HIS A 124 9.75 0.67 1.78
N ASN A 125 10.14 1.87 1.34
CA ASN A 125 11.51 2.21 0.89
C ASN A 125 12.07 1.30 -0.23
N GLU A 126 11.21 0.56 -0.92
CA GLU A 126 11.62 -0.43 -1.93
C GLU A 126 11.00 -0.14 -3.28
N TYR A 127 9.72 0.24 -3.30
CA TYR A 127 8.94 0.37 -4.51
C TYR A 127 8.54 1.81 -4.74
N ARG A 128 8.85 2.33 -5.93
CA ARG A 128 8.53 3.71 -6.31
C ARG A 128 7.56 3.73 -7.47
N LEU A 129 6.43 4.39 -7.28
CA LEU A 129 5.48 4.74 -8.33
C LEU A 129 5.75 6.18 -8.77
N ILE A 130 5.99 6.38 -10.06
CA ILE A 130 6.16 7.71 -10.67
C ILE A 130 5.14 7.84 -11.79
N LEU A 131 4.24 8.81 -11.66
CA LEU A 131 3.22 9.13 -12.65
C LEU A 131 3.45 10.53 -13.16
N ASN A 132 3.59 10.68 -14.47
CA ASN A 132 3.71 11.97 -15.13
C ASN A 132 2.46 12.22 -15.97
N LYS A 133 1.84 13.39 -15.80
CA LYS A 133 0.76 13.80 -16.69
C LYS A 133 1.34 14.23 -18.04
N TYR A 134 1.21 13.40 -19.07
CA TYR A 134 1.42 13.84 -20.45
C TYR A 134 0.36 14.91 -20.77
N ARG A 135 0.79 16.14 -21.07
CA ARG A 135 -0.06 17.10 -21.78
C ARG A 135 -0.09 16.62 -23.22
N GLU A 136 -1.25 16.20 -23.72
CA GLU A 136 -1.47 16.24 -25.15
C GLU A 136 -1.35 17.71 -25.56
N GLU A 137 -0.23 18.06 -26.20
CA GLU A 137 -0.17 19.29 -26.96
C GLU A 137 -1.31 19.19 -27.98
N ASN A 138 -2.31 20.05 -27.82
CA ASN A 138 -3.34 20.27 -28.82
C ASN A 138 -2.61 20.56 -30.13
N ASN A 139 -2.45 19.53 -30.97
CA ASN A 139 -2.16 19.69 -32.37
C ASN A 139 -3.40 20.34 -32.97
N GLY A 140 -3.42 21.67 -32.92
CA GLY A 140 -4.43 22.48 -33.55
C GLY A 140 -4.59 22.06 -35.01
N LYS A 141 -5.79 21.59 -35.33
CA LYS A 141 -6.37 21.62 -36.66
C LYS A 141 -7.85 21.96 -36.53
#